data_AF-A0A7Y5SQY3-F1
#
_entry.id   AF-A0A7Y5SQY3-F1
#
_cell.length_a   1.000
_cell.length_b   1.000
_cell.length_c   1.000
_cell.angle_alpha   90.00
_cell.angle_beta   90.00
_cell.angle_gamma   90.00
#
_symmetry.space_group_name_H-M   'P 1'
#
loop_
_entity.id
_entity.type
_entity.pdbx_description
1 polymer ?
#
loop_
_entity_poly.entity_id
_entity_poly.type
_entity_poly.pdbx_seq_one_letter_code
_entity_poly.pdbx_strand_id
1 'polypeptide(L)'
;MTAPEKSAILLQLDSDPQPSVFDSVVAVDAGVDHLLRHSNVRPDRVRDLVYGALFTRAVPDLRRTAIFIGGTDVSQGEAILEAVKKTFFGPMRVSVMLDANGANTTAAAAVLAAAAH
;
A
#
# COMPACT_ATOMS: atom_id res chain seq x y z
N MET A 1 -14.84 27.19 10.92
CA MET A 1 -13.58 26.80 10.24
C MET A 1 -13.51 25.29 10.25
N THR A 2 -13.53 24.64 9.08
CA THR A 2 -13.23 23.22 8.97
C THR A 2 -11.78 22.99 9.38
N ALA A 3 -11.50 21.93 10.13
CA ALA A 3 -10.13 21.57 10.46
C ALA A 3 -9.32 21.38 9.15
N PRO A 4 -8.02 21.74 9.13
CA PRO A 4 -7.18 21.50 7.96
C PRO A 4 -7.17 20.02 7.60
N GLU A 5 -7.20 19.71 6.29
CA GLU A 5 -7.21 18.34 5.79
C GLU A 5 -5.92 17.61 6.22
N LYS A 6 -6.02 16.32 6.56
CA LYS A 6 -4.85 15.52 6.98
C LYS A 6 -3.96 15.21 5.76
N SER A 7 -2.64 15.21 5.97
CA SER A 7 -1.68 14.79 4.94
C SER A 7 -1.99 13.39 4.41
N ALA A 8 -1.87 13.20 3.09
CA ALA A 8 -1.92 11.91 2.43
C ALA A 8 -0.65 11.10 2.74
N ILE A 9 -0.81 9.98 3.45
CA ILE A 9 0.29 9.09 3.81
C ILE A 9 0.16 7.79 3.00
N LEU A 10 1.23 7.37 2.34
CA LEU A 10 1.34 6.04 1.75
C LEU A 10 2.37 5.22 2.54
N LEU A 11 1.96 4.05 3.03
CA LEU A 11 2.86 3.03 3.58
C LEU A 11 3.24 2.07 2.46
N GLN A 12 4.50 2.09 2.01
CA GLN A 12 5.08 1.06 1.15
C GLN A 12 5.57 -0.09 2.02
N LEU A 13 4.92 -1.24 1.89
CA LEU A 13 5.26 -2.49 2.55
C LEU A 13 5.90 -3.41 1.52
N ASP A 14 7.21 -3.53 1.57
CA ASP A 14 7.97 -4.29 0.58
C ASP A 14 8.54 -5.56 1.23
N SER A 15 8.34 -6.70 0.56
CA SER A 15 8.88 -7.97 1.04
C SER A 15 10.40 -8.05 0.92
N ASP A 16 10.99 -7.25 0.03
CA ASP A 16 12.40 -7.30 -0.28
C ASP A 16 13.23 -6.50 0.73
N PRO A 17 14.54 -6.76 0.84
CA PRO A 17 15.41 -6.01 1.75
C PRO A 17 15.52 -4.52 1.43
N GLN A 18 15.30 -4.17 0.16
CA GLN A 18 15.32 -2.80 -0.34
C GLN A 18 13.98 -2.52 -1.03
N PRO A 19 13.17 -1.56 -0.53
CA PRO A 19 11.90 -1.28 -1.17
C PRO A 19 12.13 -0.71 -2.57
N SER A 20 11.26 -1.06 -3.51
CA SER A 20 11.33 -0.60 -4.90
C SER A 20 11.44 0.92 -5.01
N VAL A 21 12.48 1.40 -5.70
CA VAL A 21 12.64 2.82 -6.04
C VAL A 21 11.62 3.23 -7.09
N PHE A 22 11.28 2.35 -8.02
CA PHE A 22 10.25 2.60 -9.05
C PHE A 22 8.91 2.95 -8.39
N ASP A 23 8.44 2.11 -7.47
CA ASP A 23 7.18 2.32 -6.76
C ASP A 23 7.22 3.61 -5.93
N SER A 24 8.39 3.92 -5.35
CA SER A 24 8.59 5.14 -4.57
C SER A 24 8.47 6.40 -5.43
N VAL A 25 9.07 6.41 -6.62
CA VAL A 25 8.98 7.53 -7.57
C VAL A 25 7.54 7.69 -8.04
N VAL A 26 6.88 6.61 -8.44
CA VAL A 26 5.46 6.64 -8.87
C VAL A 26 4.56 7.17 -7.76
N ALA A 27 4.78 6.77 -6.51
CA ALA A 27 4.02 7.28 -5.37
C ALA A 27 4.22 8.79 -5.16
N VAL A 28 5.45 9.28 -5.26
CA VAL A 28 5.77 10.71 -5.14
C VAL A 28 5.11 11.50 -6.27
N ASP A 29 5.22 11.03 -7.51
CA ASP A 29 4.62 11.68 -8.68
C ASP A 29 3.08 11.66 -8.63
N ALA A 30 2.49 10.68 -7.95
CA ALA A 30 1.05 10.63 -7.66
C ALA A 30 0.59 11.63 -6.58
N GLY A 31 1.50 12.40 -5.98
CA GLY A 31 1.18 13.49 -5.07
C GLY A 31 0.92 13.08 -3.62
N VAL A 32 1.52 11.98 -3.14
CA VAL A 32 1.50 11.65 -1.70
C VAL A 32 2.31 12.69 -0.92
N ASP A 33 1.78 13.15 0.22
CA ASP A 33 2.50 14.11 1.07
C ASP A 33 3.67 13.44 1.80
N HIS A 34 3.46 12.19 2.23
CA HIS A 34 4.47 11.40 2.94
C HIS A 34 4.47 9.95 2.48
N LEU A 35 5.66 9.45 2.12
CA LEU A 35 5.91 8.06 1.80
C LEU A 35 6.70 7.41 2.95
N LEU A 36 6.10 6.45 3.64
CA LEU A 36 6.73 5.67 4.70
C LEU A 36 7.07 4.28 4.15
N ARG A 37 8.35 3.91 4.18
CA ARG A 37 8.85 2.70 3.51
C ARG A 37 9.34 1.68 4.52
N HIS A 38 8.87 0.45 4.39
CA HIS A 38 9.27 -0.69 5.22
C HIS A 38 9.76 -1.82 4.31
N SER A 39 10.94 -2.34 4.60
CA SER A 39 11.54 -3.48 3.91
C SER A 39 11.44 -4.76 4.74
N ASN A 40 11.70 -5.91 4.10
CA ASN A 40 11.61 -7.23 4.72
C ASN A 40 10.28 -7.46 5.44
N VAL A 41 9.17 -6.93 4.90
CA VAL A 41 7.86 -7.09 5.52
C VAL A 41 7.43 -8.54 5.40
N ARG A 42 6.99 -9.11 6.52
CA ARG A 42 6.54 -10.51 6.60
C ARG A 42 5.07 -10.58 7.05
N PRO A 43 4.30 -11.57 6.57
CA PRO A 43 2.89 -11.71 6.93
C PRO A 43 2.63 -11.80 8.45
N ASP A 44 3.53 -12.42 9.21
CA ASP A 44 3.42 -12.55 10.67
C ASP A 44 3.72 -11.25 11.45
N ARG A 45 4.30 -10.23 10.80
CA ARG A 45 4.71 -8.97 11.43
C ARG A 45 3.99 -7.74 10.90
N VAL A 46 3.28 -7.86 9.77
CA VAL A 46 2.63 -6.71 9.12
C VAL A 46 1.53 -6.08 9.97
N ARG A 47 0.88 -6.84 10.84
CA ARG A 47 -0.23 -6.38 11.69
C ARG A 47 0.11 -5.11 12.46
N ASP A 48 1.29 -5.07 13.09
CA ASP A 48 1.65 -3.95 13.96
C ASP A 48 1.93 -2.67 13.14
N LEU A 49 2.40 -2.81 11.89
CA LEU A 49 2.50 -1.70 10.93
C LEU A 49 1.12 -1.19 10.52
N VAL A 50 0.17 -2.10 10.26
CA VAL A 50 -1.22 -1.75 9.92
C VAL A 50 -1.90 -1.02 11.09
N TYR A 51 -1.66 -1.43 12.33
CA TYR A 51 -2.17 -0.72 13.50
C TYR A 51 -1.66 0.72 13.59
N GLY A 52 -0.42 0.99 13.19
CA GLY A 52 0.09 2.35 13.04
C GLY A 52 -0.70 3.19 12.04
N ALA A 53 -1.18 2.59 10.95
CA ALA A 53 -2.02 3.26 9.96
C ALA A 53 -3.48 3.45 10.43
N LEU A 54 -4.02 2.52 11.23
CA LEU A 54 -5.41 2.52 11.66
C LEU A 54 -5.67 3.38 12.91
N PHE A 55 -4.85 3.25 13.96
CA PHE A 55 -5.16 3.83 15.27
C PHE A 55 -4.65 5.26 15.48
N THR A 56 -3.98 5.83 14.49
CA THR A 56 -3.43 7.19 14.55
C THR A 56 -4.37 8.25 13.99
N ARG A 57 -5.52 7.85 13.42
CA ARG A 57 -6.49 8.73 12.77
C ARG A 57 -7.93 8.34 13.11
N ALA A 58 -8.83 9.33 13.12
CA ALA A 58 -10.26 9.08 13.23
C ALA A 58 -10.80 8.43 11.94
N VAL A 59 -11.91 7.70 12.03
CA VAL A 59 -12.52 6.98 10.89
C VAL A 59 -12.66 7.84 9.61
N PRO A 60 -13.15 9.11 9.65
CA PRO A 60 -13.25 9.94 8.45
C PRO A 60 -11.90 10.31 7.81
N ASP A 61 -10.83 10.29 8.60
CA ASP A 61 -9.47 10.65 8.19
C ASP A 61 -8.67 9.44 7.69
N LEU A 62 -9.14 8.20 7.90
CA LEU A 62 -8.47 6.99 7.42
C LEU A 62 -8.32 6.99 5.89
N ARG A 63 -9.22 7.65 5.16
CA ARG A 63 -9.12 7.83 3.70
C ARG A 63 -7.86 8.57 3.24
N ARG A 64 -7.18 9.27 4.15
CA ARG A 64 -5.93 10.00 3.90
C ARG A 64 -4.70 9.14 4.20
N THR A 65 -4.86 7.85 4.52
CA THR A 65 -3.78 6.89 4.68
C THR A 65 -4.05 5.69 3.76
N ALA A 66 -3.04 5.21 3.06
CA ALA A 66 -3.13 4.03 2.21
C ALA A 66 -1.91 3.13 2.39
N ILE A 67 -2.05 1.86 2.01
CA ILE A 67 -1.01 0.85 2.01
C ILE A 67 -0.75 0.41 0.57
N PHE A 68 0.51 0.32 0.19
CA PHE A 68 0.96 -0.29 -1.05
C PHE A 68 1.88 -1.46 -0.70
N ILE A 69 1.63 -2.63 -1.27
CA ILE A 69 2.42 -3.85 -1.07
C ILE A 69 3.23 -4.11 -2.34
N GLY A 70 4.55 -4.04 -2.21
CA GLY A 70 5.50 -4.27 -3.30
C GLY A 70 6.36 -5.50 -3.05
N GLY A 71 7.49 -5.57 -3.75
CA GLY A 71 8.48 -6.63 -3.66
C GLY A 71 8.45 -7.60 -4.84
N THR A 72 9.47 -8.48 -4.91
CA THR A 72 9.67 -9.38 -6.06
C THR A 72 8.90 -10.69 -5.98
N ASP A 73 8.57 -11.16 -4.78
CA ASP A 73 7.82 -12.40 -4.56
C ASP A 73 6.31 -12.13 -4.46
N VAL A 74 5.58 -12.50 -5.51
CA VAL A 74 4.13 -12.31 -5.61
C VAL A 74 3.39 -13.11 -4.53
N SER A 75 3.79 -14.35 -4.26
CA SER A 75 3.13 -15.19 -3.24
C SER A 75 3.34 -14.63 -1.84
N GLN A 76 4.51 -14.07 -1.57
CA GLN A 76 4.77 -13.35 -0.32
C GLN A 76 3.93 -12.07 -0.23
N GLY A 77 3.82 -11.31 -1.31
CA GLY A 77 2.95 -10.12 -1.41
C GLY A 77 1.48 -10.43 -1.15
N GLU A 78 0.94 -11.51 -1.74
CA GLU A 78 -0.42 -12.00 -1.49
C GLU A 78 -0.63 -12.39 -0.02
N ALA A 79 0.33 -13.08 0.59
CA ALA A 79 0.27 -13.45 1.99
C ALA A 79 0.27 -12.21 2.91
N ILE A 80 1.04 -11.18 2.56
CA ILE A 80 1.03 -9.88 3.26
C ILE A 80 -0.34 -9.21 3.10
N LEU A 81 -0.89 -9.16 1.89
CA LEU A 81 -2.21 -8.57 1.61
C LEU A 81 -3.32 -9.23 2.44
N GLU A 82 -3.33 -10.56 2.49
CA GLU A 82 -4.31 -11.30 3.30
C GLU A 82 -4.14 -11.03 4.80
N ALA A 83 -2.91 -10.90 5.30
CA ALA A 83 -2.65 -10.51 6.68
C ALA A 83 -3.08 -9.06 6.98
N VAL A 84 -2.88 -8.12 6.04
CA VAL A 84 -3.38 -6.74 6.14
C VAL A 84 -4.90 -6.73 6.23
N LYS A 85 -5.59 -7.42 5.32
CA LYS A 85 -7.06 -7.49 5.28
C LYS A 85 -7.64 -8.12 6.55
N LYS A 86 -7.00 -9.16 7.10
CA LYS A 86 -7.37 -9.78 8.38
C LYS A 86 -7.21 -8.85 9.58
N THR A 87 -6.38 -7.81 9.46
CA THR A 87 -6.18 -6.82 10.53
C THR A 87 -7.29 -5.77 10.55
N PHE A 88 -8.06 -5.60 9.47
CA PHE A 88 -9.18 -4.69 9.42
C PHE A 88 -10.38 -5.20 10.24
N PHE A 89 -11.13 -4.27 10.83
CA PHE A 89 -12.35 -4.59 11.57
C PHE A 89 -13.30 -3.38 11.62
N GLY A 90 -14.60 -3.63 11.49
CA GLY A 90 -15.61 -2.57 11.46
C GLY A 90 -15.24 -1.45 10.46
N PRO A 91 -15.27 -0.17 10.86
CA PRO A 91 -14.82 0.94 10.00
C PRO A 91 -13.30 1.14 9.98
N MET A 92 -12.53 0.40 10.78
CA MET A 92 -11.08 0.54 10.90
C MET A 92 -10.39 -0.18 9.73
N ARG A 93 -10.32 0.51 8.60
CA ARG A 93 -9.67 0.05 7.38
C ARG A 93 -9.11 1.23 6.59
N VAL A 94 -8.05 0.98 5.85
CA VAL A 94 -7.46 1.91 4.87
C VAL A 94 -7.47 1.26 3.49
N SER A 95 -7.28 2.06 2.45
CA SER A 95 -7.09 1.52 1.10
C SER A 95 -5.79 0.70 1.06
N VAL A 96 -5.81 -0.44 0.37
CA VAL A 96 -4.63 -1.29 0.17
C VAL A 96 -4.55 -1.73 -1.29
N MET A 97 -3.35 -1.65 -1.86
CA MET A 97 -3.01 -2.13 -3.21
C MET A 97 -1.83 -3.10 -3.11
N LEU A 98 -1.85 -4.16 -3.91
CA LEU A 98 -0.71 -5.06 -4.13
C LEU A 98 -0.22 -4.86 -5.56
N ASP A 99 1.08 -4.75 -5.76
CA ASP A 99 1.70 -4.75 -7.09
C ASP A 99 3.11 -5.37 -7.05
N ALA A 100 3.23 -6.54 -6.41
CA ALA A 100 4.47 -7.29 -6.39
C ALA A 100 4.91 -7.64 -7.83
N ASN A 101 6.19 -7.40 -8.11
CA ASN A 101 6.83 -7.56 -9.42
C ASN A 101 6.11 -6.80 -10.57
N GLY A 102 5.39 -5.72 -10.26
CA GLY A 102 4.58 -5.00 -11.24
C GLY A 102 3.49 -5.87 -11.88
N ALA A 103 3.04 -6.94 -11.21
CA ALA A 103 2.12 -7.92 -11.81
C ALA A 103 0.79 -7.27 -12.22
N ASN A 104 0.28 -6.32 -11.42
CA ASN A 104 -1.00 -5.66 -11.70
C ASN A 104 -0.83 -4.50 -12.68
N THR A 105 0.28 -3.76 -12.62
CA THR A 105 0.62 -2.75 -13.64
C THR A 105 0.91 -3.38 -15.01
N THR A 106 1.53 -4.57 -15.04
CA THR A 106 1.75 -5.37 -16.25
C THR A 106 0.44 -5.90 -16.80
N ALA A 107 -0.47 -6.39 -15.95
CA ALA A 107 -1.80 -6.82 -16.37
C ALA A 107 -2.60 -5.67 -17.01
N ALA A 108 -2.57 -4.47 -16.41
CA ALA A 108 -3.21 -3.30 -16.98
C ALA A 108 -2.60 -2.91 -18.35
N ALA A 109 -1.28 -2.93 -18.48
CA ALA A 109 -0.60 -2.71 -19.75
C ALA A 109 -0.94 -3.77 -20.81
N ALA A 110 -1.03 -5.05 -20.43
CA ALA A 110 -1.41 -6.14 -21.33
C ALA A 110 -2.84 -6.01 -21.83
N VAL A 111 -3.80 -5.63 -20.97
CA VAL A 111 -5.19 -5.36 -21.36
C VAL A 111 -5.25 -4.18 -22.33
N LEU A 112 -4.53 -3.09 -22.06
CA LEU A 112 -4.47 -1.93 -22.96
C LEU A 112 -3.88 -2.28 -24.33
N ALA A 113 -2.79 -3.07 -24.35
CA ALA A 113 -2.19 -3.53 -25.61
C ALA A 113 -3.13 -4.47 -26.39
N ALA A 114 -3.84 -5.37 -25.70
CA ALA A 114 -4.80 -6.28 -26.34
C ALA A 114 -6.06 -5.55 -26.86
N ALA A 115 -6.49 -4.47 -26.20
CA ALA A 115 -7.61 -3.65 -26.64
C ALA A 115 -7.28 -2.71 -27.82
N ALA A 116 -5.99 -2.54 -28.14
CA ALA A 116 -5.52 -1.75 -29.28
C ALA A 116 -5.40 -2.57 -30.59
N HIS A 117 -5.75 -3.86 -30.56
CA HIS A 117 -5.79 -4.80 -31.69
C HIS A 117 -7.20 -5.33 -31.91
#